data_AF-A0A3B9NUS0-F1
#
_entry.id   AF-A0A3B9NUS0-F1
#
_cell.length_a   1.000
_cell.length_b   1.000
_cell.length_c   1.000
_cell.angle_alpha   90.00
_cell.angle_beta   90.00
_cell.angle_gamma   90.00
#
_symmetry.space_group_name_H-M   'P 1'
#
loop_
_entity.id
_entity.type
_entity.pdbx_description
1 polymer ?
#
loop_
_entity_poly.entity_id
_entity_poly.type
_entity_poly.pdbx_seq_one_letter_code
_entity_poly.pdbx_strand_id
1 'polypeptide(L)'
;YRRGNFNGSFDQLILDALMKEKDAPIAFSPGFRWGTSLLPGSDITMDDVLNQTAITYPYTTVTEMSGEQIKTVLEDVCDNLFNPDPYYQQGGDMVRVGGLEYTCEPNAGMGKRIQDMRLDGKLLDAAKTYKVAGWAPVSEASRDKGGEPIWDLVARHLRNEKIVKVSTPNVPKLKGVAGNPGMI
;
A
#
# COMPACT_ATOMS: atom_id res chain seq x y z
N TYR A 1 -5.05 -12.79 2.98
CA TYR A 1 -3.65 -13.18 2.73
C TYR A 1 -2.80 -11.94 2.52
N ARG A 2 -1.47 -12.06 2.68
CA ARG A 2 -0.53 -10.93 2.58
C ARG A 2 0.10 -10.75 1.20
N ARG A 3 0.73 -11.81 0.68
CA ARG A 3 1.66 -11.70 -0.46
C ARG A 3 0.94 -11.43 -1.78
N GLY A 4 1.48 -10.49 -2.54
CA GLY A 4 1.10 -10.12 -3.90
C GLY A 4 2.01 -9.00 -4.40
N ASN A 5 2.27 -8.92 -5.71
CA ASN A 5 3.17 -7.89 -6.27
C ASN A 5 2.64 -6.46 -6.05
N PHE A 6 1.31 -6.29 -6.02
CA PHE A 6 0.66 -4.97 -5.91
C PHE A 6 -0.22 -4.83 -4.67
N ASN A 7 -0.97 -5.86 -4.30
CA ASN A 7 -1.82 -5.84 -3.12
C ASN A 7 -2.18 -7.27 -2.67
N GLY A 8 -2.63 -7.38 -1.43
CA GLY A 8 -3.19 -8.59 -0.84
C GLY A 8 -4.44 -8.25 -0.02
N SER A 9 -5.29 -9.23 0.23
CA SER A 9 -6.57 -8.98 0.91
C SER A 9 -6.42 -8.50 2.35
N PHE A 10 -5.33 -8.89 3.05
CA PHE A 10 -5.03 -8.34 4.37
C PHE A 10 -4.45 -6.92 4.28
N ASP A 11 -3.65 -6.61 3.26
CA ASP A 11 -3.18 -5.25 3.01
C ASP A 11 -4.37 -4.31 2.73
N GLN A 12 -5.37 -4.76 1.98
CA GLN A 12 -6.58 -3.97 1.75
C GLN A 12 -7.30 -3.61 3.07
N LEU A 13 -7.39 -4.55 4.01
CA LEU A 13 -7.92 -4.29 5.35
C LEU A 13 -7.09 -3.25 6.13
N ILE A 14 -5.75 -3.31 6.03
CA ILE A 14 -4.86 -2.31 6.64
C ILE A 14 -5.09 -0.93 6.02
N LEU A 15 -5.21 -0.86 4.69
CA LEU A 15 -5.46 0.37 3.94
C LEU A 15 -6.82 0.98 4.32
N ASP A 16 -7.88 0.16 4.37
CA ASP A 16 -9.22 0.60 4.75
C ASP A 16 -9.24 1.15 6.18
N ALA A 17 -8.54 0.48 7.11
CA ALA A 17 -8.36 0.95 8.47
C ALA A 17 -7.60 2.29 8.53
N LEU A 18 -6.49 2.42 7.81
CA LEU A 18 -5.71 3.66 7.73
C LEU A 18 -6.55 4.84 7.20
N MET A 19 -7.24 4.64 6.08
CA MET A 19 -8.07 5.69 5.47
C MET A 19 -9.20 6.12 6.40
N LYS A 20 -9.89 5.16 7.03
CA LYS A 20 -10.99 5.45 7.95
C LYS A 20 -10.52 6.14 9.23
N GLU A 21 -9.48 5.60 9.88
CA GLU A 21 -9.04 6.07 11.21
C GLU A 21 -8.19 7.35 11.14
N LYS A 22 -7.57 7.64 10.00
CA LYS A 22 -6.81 8.88 9.78
C LYS A 22 -7.55 9.92 8.95
N ASP A 23 -8.77 9.62 8.49
CA ASP A 23 -9.58 10.50 7.63
C ASP A 23 -8.77 10.96 6.40
N ALA A 24 -8.26 10.00 5.63
CA ALA A 24 -7.43 10.24 4.46
C ALA A 24 -8.01 9.54 3.24
N PRO A 25 -8.15 10.22 2.08
CA PRO A 25 -8.69 9.61 0.87
C PRO A 25 -7.72 8.63 0.20
N ILE A 26 -6.43 8.67 0.54
CA ILE A 26 -5.40 7.80 -0.01
C ILE A 26 -4.61 7.20 1.15
N ALA A 27 -4.24 5.93 1.05
CA ALA A 27 -3.33 5.31 2.00
C ALA A 27 -2.24 4.48 1.31
N PHE A 28 -1.08 4.40 1.95
CA PHE A 28 0.05 3.56 1.56
C PHE A 28 0.39 2.54 2.66
N SER A 29 0.56 1.28 2.27
CA SER A 29 1.05 0.20 3.13
C SER A 29 2.31 -0.43 2.49
N PRO A 30 3.40 -0.65 3.25
CA PRO A 30 4.67 -1.09 2.72
C PRO A 30 4.59 -2.48 2.10
N GLY A 31 5.48 -2.74 1.16
CA GLY A 31 5.47 -3.91 0.30
C GLY A 31 5.87 -5.24 0.95
N PHE A 32 5.67 -5.44 2.26
CA PHE A 32 6.28 -6.57 2.97
C PHE A 32 5.77 -7.95 2.52
N ARG A 33 6.72 -8.89 2.45
CA ARG A 33 6.53 -10.29 2.01
C ARG A 33 6.22 -11.28 3.12
N TRP A 34 6.45 -10.90 4.38
CA TRP A 34 6.12 -11.72 5.56
C TRP A 34 4.69 -11.43 6.02
N GLY A 35 4.03 -12.45 6.55
CA GLY A 35 2.64 -12.39 7.02
C GLY A 35 1.91 -13.71 6.83
N THR A 36 0.86 -13.92 7.63
CA THR A 36 0.02 -15.13 7.60
C THR A 36 -1.15 -14.99 6.62
N SER A 37 -1.89 -16.08 6.45
CA SER A 37 -3.17 -16.09 5.73
C SER A 37 -4.26 -16.65 6.63
N LEU A 38 -5.42 -16.00 6.59
CA LEU A 38 -6.61 -16.41 7.32
C LEU A 38 -7.63 -17.00 6.34
N LEU A 39 -8.34 -18.05 6.79
CA LEU A 39 -9.42 -18.66 6.04
C LEU A 39 -10.72 -17.86 6.24
N PRO A 40 -11.64 -17.88 5.25
CA PRO A 40 -12.96 -17.30 5.43
C PRO A 40 -13.65 -17.83 6.70
N GLY A 41 -14.23 -16.93 7.50
CA GLY A 41 -14.92 -17.28 8.74
C GLY A 41 -14.01 -17.48 9.96
N SER A 42 -12.69 -17.33 9.82
CA SER A 42 -11.78 -17.35 10.97
C SER A 42 -11.89 -16.06 11.78
N ASP A 43 -11.69 -16.16 13.09
CA ASP A 43 -11.47 -14.99 13.94
C ASP A 43 -10.16 -14.28 13.53
N ILE A 44 -10.14 -12.96 13.66
CA ILE A 44 -8.90 -12.16 13.51
C ILE A 44 -8.42 -11.80 14.90
N THR A 45 -7.29 -12.40 15.31
CA THR A 45 -6.69 -12.15 16.62
C THR A 45 -5.66 -11.04 16.59
N MET A 46 -5.20 -10.59 17.75
CA MET A 46 -4.08 -9.64 17.82
C MET A 46 -2.78 -10.26 17.28
N ASP A 47 -2.58 -11.57 17.45
CA ASP A 47 -1.43 -12.27 16.87
C ASP A 47 -1.43 -12.18 15.35
N ASP A 48 -2.60 -12.32 14.73
CA ASP A 48 -2.75 -12.15 13.27
C ASP A 48 -2.44 -10.74 12.80
N VAL A 49 -2.82 -9.72 13.57
CA VAL A 49 -2.47 -8.32 13.26
C VAL A 49 -0.96 -8.11 13.38
N LEU A 50 -0.33 -8.61 14.44
CA LEU A 50 1.11 -8.49 14.67
C LEU A 50 1.92 -9.26 13.62
N ASN A 51 1.46 -10.45 13.22
CA ASN A 51 2.04 -11.22 12.12
C ASN A 51 2.12 -10.45 10.80
N GLN A 52 1.41 -9.33 10.66
CA GLN A 52 1.35 -8.52 9.44
C GLN A 52 2.05 -7.17 9.60
N THR A 53 2.30 -6.74 10.83
CA THR A 53 2.63 -5.34 11.14
C THR A 53 3.74 -5.13 12.17
N ALA A 54 4.20 -6.17 12.86
CA ALA A 54 5.24 -6.11 13.87
C ALA A 54 6.62 -5.75 13.27
N ILE A 55 6.96 -4.46 13.36
CA ILE A 55 8.27 -3.90 13.05
C ILE A 55 8.70 -2.96 14.18
N THR A 56 9.98 -2.61 14.23
CA THR A 56 10.53 -1.72 15.28
C THR A 56 10.24 -0.23 15.05
N TYR A 57 9.68 0.13 13.89
CA TYR A 57 9.30 1.50 13.51
C TYR A 57 7.85 1.55 13.00
N PRO A 58 6.86 1.13 13.80
CA PRO A 58 5.51 0.77 13.34
C PRO A 58 4.57 1.96 13.15
N TYR A 59 5.09 3.18 13.23
CA TYR A 59 4.28 4.36 13.46
C TYR A 59 3.42 4.71 12.24
N THR A 60 2.18 5.06 12.50
CA THR A 60 1.25 5.58 11.49
C THR A 60 1.52 7.05 11.21
N THR A 61 1.36 7.46 9.96
CA THR A 61 1.60 8.83 9.50
C THR A 61 0.41 9.36 8.72
N VAL A 62 0.31 10.68 8.69
CA VAL A 62 -0.50 11.42 7.72
C VAL A 62 0.42 12.45 7.10
N THR A 63 0.50 12.46 5.78
CA THR A 63 1.39 13.35 5.03
C THR A 63 0.61 14.00 3.91
N GLU A 64 0.76 15.32 3.80
CA GLU A 64 0.23 16.10 2.68
C GLU A 64 1.18 15.92 1.49
N MET A 65 0.67 15.38 0.38
CA MET A 65 1.44 15.13 -0.84
C MET A 65 0.73 15.73 -2.05
N SER A 66 1.46 16.39 -2.94
CA SER A 66 0.91 16.77 -4.25
C SER A 66 0.63 15.53 -5.10
N GLY A 67 -0.27 15.64 -6.08
CA GLY A 67 -0.50 14.56 -7.04
C GLY A 67 0.77 14.14 -7.78
N GLU A 68 1.67 15.09 -8.05
CA GLU A 68 3.00 14.83 -8.60
C GLU A 68 3.87 14.01 -7.63
N GLN A 69 3.92 14.38 -6.35
CA GLN A 69 4.68 13.63 -5.34
C GLN A 69 4.17 12.20 -5.17
N ILE A 70 2.85 12.02 -5.19
CA ILE A 70 2.22 10.68 -5.19
C ILE A 70 2.71 9.86 -6.38
N LYS A 71 2.72 10.46 -7.59
CA LYS A 71 3.24 9.79 -8.78
C LYS A 71 4.70 9.38 -8.60
N THR A 72 5.54 10.30 -8.13
CA THR A 72 6.97 10.07 -7.92
C THR A 72 7.21 8.89 -6.98
N VAL A 73 6.51 8.83 -5.85
CA VAL A 73 6.63 7.71 -4.90
C VAL A 73 6.27 6.38 -5.58
N LEU A 74 5.20 6.33 -6.37
CA LEU A 74 4.80 5.10 -7.06
C LEU A 74 5.80 4.71 -8.16
N GLU A 75 6.33 5.68 -8.91
CA GLU A 75 7.34 5.45 -9.95
C GLU A 75 8.66 4.96 -9.36
N ASP A 76 9.11 5.53 -8.24
CA ASP A 76 10.37 5.15 -7.59
C ASP A 76 10.32 3.69 -7.09
N VAL A 77 9.20 3.28 -6.49
CA VAL A 77 9.01 1.88 -6.08
C VAL A 77 8.92 0.95 -7.30
N CYS A 78 8.22 1.38 -8.36
CA CYS A 78 8.16 0.65 -9.62
C CYS A 78 9.53 0.48 -10.25
N ASP A 79 10.39 1.50 -10.18
CA ASP A 79 11.73 1.44 -10.73
C ASP A 79 12.65 0.51 -9.99
N ASN A 80 12.54 0.47 -8.66
CA ASN A 80 13.27 -0.52 -7.89
C ASN A 80 12.82 -1.95 -8.24
N LEU A 81 11.51 -2.18 -8.30
CA LEU A 81 10.95 -3.52 -8.46
C LEU A 81 11.11 -4.07 -9.88
N PHE A 82 10.84 -3.25 -10.88
CA PHE A 82 10.84 -3.64 -12.29
C PHE A 82 12.07 -3.10 -13.02
N ASN A 83 13.18 -2.91 -12.30
CA ASN A 83 14.44 -2.55 -12.93
C ASN A 83 14.86 -3.70 -13.86
N PRO A 84 15.21 -3.42 -15.14
CA PRO A 84 15.69 -4.46 -16.05
C PRO A 84 17.03 -5.06 -15.59
N ASP A 85 17.83 -4.31 -14.84
CA ASP A 85 19.06 -4.81 -14.24
C ASP A 85 18.80 -5.31 -12.82
N PRO A 86 18.96 -6.63 -12.56
CA PRO A 86 18.71 -7.22 -11.25
C PRO A 86 19.63 -6.67 -10.15
N TYR A 87 20.77 -6.06 -10.48
CA TYR A 87 21.65 -5.44 -9.47
C TYR A 87 21.01 -4.22 -8.80
N TYR A 88 20.02 -3.59 -9.42
CA TYR A 88 19.28 -2.47 -8.82
C TYR A 88 18.02 -2.90 -8.07
N GLN A 89 17.63 -4.17 -8.15
CA GLN A 89 16.44 -4.68 -7.45
C GLN A 89 16.75 -4.93 -5.97
N GLN A 90 15.94 -4.36 -5.07
CA GLN A 90 16.15 -4.50 -3.61
C GLN A 90 15.27 -5.58 -2.97
N GLY A 91 14.47 -6.31 -3.77
CA GLY A 91 13.72 -7.47 -3.30
C GLY A 91 12.42 -7.15 -2.54
N GLY A 92 11.87 -5.94 -2.70
CA GLY A 92 10.52 -5.58 -2.23
C GLY A 92 9.42 -5.96 -3.23
N ASP A 93 8.18 -5.66 -2.88
CA ASP A 93 7.02 -5.60 -3.80
C ASP A 93 6.53 -4.14 -3.86
N MET A 94 5.53 -3.83 -4.70
CA MET A 94 4.98 -2.47 -4.75
C MET A 94 4.41 -2.03 -3.40
N VAL A 95 4.46 -0.73 -3.13
CA VAL A 95 3.64 -0.14 -2.08
C VAL A 95 2.17 -0.43 -2.38
N ARG A 96 1.43 -0.90 -1.38
CA ARG A 96 0.01 -1.18 -1.51
C ARG A 96 -0.74 0.14 -1.37
N VAL A 97 -1.73 0.35 -2.25
CA VAL A 97 -2.38 1.64 -2.42
C VAL A 97 -3.88 1.53 -2.13
N GLY A 98 -4.38 2.35 -1.21
CA GLY A 98 -5.81 2.50 -0.92
C GLY A 98 -6.36 3.78 -1.54
N GLY A 99 -7.62 3.75 -1.99
CA GLY A 99 -8.37 4.90 -2.50
C GLY A 99 -7.97 5.42 -3.89
N LEU A 100 -6.73 5.19 -4.32
CA LEU A 100 -6.22 5.62 -5.61
C LEU A 100 -6.17 4.46 -6.61
N GLU A 101 -6.88 4.60 -7.72
CA GLU A 101 -6.79 3.73 -8.90
C GLU A 101 -5.64 4.20 -9.79
N TYR A 102 -4.92 3.28 -10.43
CA TYR A 102 -3.87 3.63 -11.39
C TYR A 102 -3.61 2.49 -12.39
N THR A 103 -2.93 2.83 -13.47
CA THR A 103 -2.38 1.86 -14.43
C THR A 103 -0.87 1.75 -14.21
N CYS A 104 -0.36 0.51 -14.19
CA CYS A 104 1.07 0.22 -14.16
C CYS A 104 1.47 -0.51 -15.46
N GLU A 105 2.52 -0.02 -16.12
CA GLU A 105 3.17 -0.63 -17.27
C GLU A 105 4.60 -1.02 -16.87
N PRO A 106 4.82 -2.21 -16.28
CA PRO A 106 6.11 -2.58 -15.67
C PRO A 106 7.31 -2.50 -16.63
N ASN A 107 7.06 -2.81 -17.90
CA ASN A 107 8.06 -2.83 -18.97
C ASN A 107 8.32 -1.45 -19.61
N ALA A 108 7.62 -0.40 -19.18
CA ALA A 108 7.91 0.96 -19.63
C ALA A 108 9.22 1.47 -19.03
N GLY A 109 9.79 2.50 -19.68
CA GLY A 109 10.97 3.18 -19.16
C GLY A 109 10.71 3.89 -17.82
N MET A 110 11.80 4.17 -17.11
CA MET A 110 11.79 4.90 -15.83
C MET A 110 10.94 6.18 -15.89
N GLY A 111 10.11 6.41 -14.86
CA GLY A 111 9.24 7.58 -14.75
C GLY A 111 8.00 7.57 -15.67
N LYS A 112 7.78 6.49 -16.42
CA LYS A 112 6.64 6.29 -17.33
C LYS A 112 5.83 5.03 -17.02
N ARG A 113 6.10 4.36 -15.89
CA ARG A 113 5.42 3.11 -15.53
C ARG A 113 4.05 3.36 -14.91
N ILE A 114 3.84 4.49 -14.24
CA ILE A 114 2.59 4.86 -13.56
C ILE A 114 1.78 5.85 -14.41
N GLN A 115 0.55 5.48 -14.73
CA GLN A 115 -0.36 6.21 -15.62
C GLN A 115 -1.78 6.22 -15.06
N ASP A 116 -2.63 7.12 -15.57
CA ASP A 116 -4.08 7.17 -15.30
C ASP A 116 -4.43 7.10 -13.80
N MET A 117 -3.73 7.87 -12.97
CA MET A 117 -4.03 7.95 -11.53
C MET A 117 -5.38 8.63 -11.32
N ARG A 118 -6.30 7.94 -10.64
CA ARG A 118 -7.66 8.42 -10.38
C ARG A 118 -8.03 8.27 -8.91
N LEU A 119 -8.62 9.32 -8.37
CA LEU A 119 -9.23 9.33 -7.05
C LEU A 119 -10.73 9.57 -7.23
N ASP A 120 -11.56 8.68 -6.72
CA ASP A 120 -13.03 8.70 -6.91
C ASP A 120 -13.45 8.83 -8.39
N GLY A 121 -12.77 8.06 -9.27
CA GLY A 121 -12.99 8.06 -10.72
C GLY A 121 -12.48 9.30 -11.47
N LYS A 122 -12.00 10.33 -10.76
CA LYS A 122 -11.48 11.57 -11.35
C LYS A 122 -9.97 11.52 -11.46
N LEU A 123 -9.42 12.02 -12.57
CA LEU A 123 -7.97 12.14 -12.73
C LEU A 123 -7.37 12.95 -11.58
N LEU A 124 -6.27 12.45 -11.03
CA LEU A 124 -5.51 13.13 -10.00
C LEU A 124 -4.86 14.37 -10.59
N ASP A 125 -5.04 15.51 -9.94
CA ASP A 125 -4.40 16.77 -10.32
C ASP A 125 -2.98 16.80 -9.74
N ALA A 126 -1.99 16.99 -10.60
CA ALA A 126 -0.59 16.99 -10.22
C ALA A 126 -0.23 18.08 -9.19
N ALA A 127 -0.86 19.26 -9.29
CA ALA A 127 -0.58 20.42 -8.45
C ALA A 127 -1.40 20.44 -7.16
N LYS A 128 -2.50 19.69 -7.09
CA LYS A 128 -3.34 19.59 -5.89
C LYS A 128 -2.66 18.76 -4.81
N THR A 129 -2.81 19.20 -3.56
CA THR A 129 -2.37 18.46 -2.38
C THR A 129 -3.46 17.53 -1.87
N TYR A 130 -3.06 16.32 -1.47
CA TYR A 130 -3.90 15.27 -0.94
C TYR A 130 -3.31 14.76 0.38
N LYS A 131 -4.21 14.46 1.32
CA LYS A 131 -3.87 13.79 2.58
C LYS A 131 -3.64 12.31 2.33
N VAL A 132 -2.43 11.83 2.60
CA VAL A 132 -2.04 10.43 2.42
C VAL A 132 -1.71 9.81 3.76
N ALA A 133 -2.48 8.81 4.17
CA ALA A 133 -2.17 8.01 5.35
C ALA A 133 -1.08 6.97 5.03
N GLY A 134 -0.24 6.65 6.00
CA GLY A 134 0.79 5.64 5.83
C GLY A 134 1.23 5.03 7.15
N TRP A 135 2.18 4.10 7.07
CA TRP A 135 2.89 3.59 8.24
C TRP A 135 4.28 3.09 7.83
N ALA A 136 5.09 2.72 8.82
CA ALA A 136 6.48 2.32 8.64
C ALA A 136 7.35 3.42 7.99
N PRO A 137 7.38 4.64 8.56
CA PRO A 137 8.16 5.73 7.98
C PRO A 137 9.65 5.35 7.96
N VAL A 138 10.25 5.48 6.78
CA VAL A 138 11.68 5.16 6.56
C VAL A 138 12.61 6.36 6.74
N SER A 139 12.10 7.59 6.68
CA SER A 139 12.93 8.76 6.95
C SER A 139 13.26 8.83 8.44
N GLU A 140 14.53 9.07 8.78
CA GLU A 140 15.00 9.15 10.17
C GLU A 140 14.20 10.17 10.98
N ALA A 141 13.95 11.35 10.37
CA ALA A 141 13.15 12.41 10.98
C ALA A 141 11.69 12.02 11.28
N SER A 142 11.14 11.01 10.61
CA SER A 142 9.78 10.51 10.85
C SER A 142 9.77 9.26 11.75
N ARG A 143 10.83 8.44 11.70
CA ARG A 143 11.00 7.29 12.62
C ARG A 143 11.09 7.77 14.07
N ASP A 144 11.86 8.83 14.31
CA ASP A 144 12.17 9.29 15.66
C ASP A 144 11.07 10.18 16.27
N LYS A 145 10.07 10.59 15.46
CA LYS A 145 8.87 11.31 15.94
C LYS A 145 7.93 10.43 16.75
N GLY A 146 8.03 9.11 16.62
CA GLY A 146 7.07 8.18 17.22
C GLY A 146 5.67 8.31 16.61
N GLY A 147 4.67 7.77 17.31
CA GLY A 147 3.27 7.84 16.90
C GLY A 147 2.47 6.62 17.35
N GLU A 148 1.19 6.58 16.97
CA GLU A 148 0.36 5.38 17.15
C GLU A 148 0.90 4.26 16.26
N PRO A 149 1.28 3.10 16.82
CA PRO A 149 1.65 1.93 16.03
C PRO A 149 0.49 1.43 15.16
N ILE A 150 0.82 0.93 13.97
CA ILE A 150 -0.18 0.43 13.02
C ILE A 150 -1.05 -0.69 13.61
N TRP A 151 -0.50 -1.57 14.45
CA TRP A 151 -1.27 -2.68 15.04
C TRP A 151 -2.35 -2.18 15.99
N ASP A 152 -2.11 -1.09 16.72
CA ASP A 152 -3.10 -0.51 17.63
C ASP A 152 -4.24 0.14 16.83
N LEU A 153 -3.90 0.85 15.75
CA LEU A 153 -4.88 1.41 14.82
C LEU A 153 -5.74 0.32 14.18
N VAL A 154 -5.11 -0.72 13.63
CA VAL A 154 -5.83 -1.83 12.97
C VAL A 154 -6.66 -2.60 13.98
N ALA A 155 -6.14 -2.91 15.17
CA ALA A 155 -6.90 -3.61 16.21
C ALA A 155 -8.11 -2.79 16.68
N ARG A 156 -7.96 -1.46 16.81
CA ARG A 156 -9.06 -0.56 17.15
C ARG A 156 -10.13 -0.56 16.06
N HIS A 157 -9.74 -0.46 14.80
CA HIS A 157 -10.65 -0.55 13.65
C HIS A 157 -11.42 -1.87 13.63
N LEU A 158 -10.72 -3.01 13.78
CA LEU A 158 -11.32 -4.33 13.81
C LEU A 158 -12.31 -4.53 14.95
N ARG A 159 -11.99 -4.02 16.15
CA ARG A 159 -12.90 -4.07 17.30
C ARG A 159 -14.16 -3.23 17.07
N ASN A 160 -14.10 -2.19 16.26
CA ASN A 160 -15.25 -1.36 15.91
C ASN A 160 -16.13 -2.05 14.85
N GLU A 161 -15.53 -2.64 13.80
CA GLU A 161 -16.26 -3.32 12.72
C GLU A 161 -16.89 -4.65 13.16
N LYS A 162 -16.26 -5.37 14.09
CA LYS A 162 -16.62 -6.73 14.57
C LYS A 162 -16.50 -7.83 13.51
N ILE A 163 -17.05 -7.61 12.32
CA ILE A 163 -17.03 -8.56 11.19
C ILE A 163 -16.53 -7.80 9.97
N VAL A 164 -15.37 -8.17 9.47
CA VAL A 164 -14.79 -7.58 8.27
C VAL A 164 -15.26 -8.35 7.04
N LYS A 165 -15.82 -7.63 6.07
CA LYS A 165 -15.92 -8.11 4.69
C LYS A 165 -14.75 -7.52 3.92
N VAL A 166 -13.78 -8.37 3.59
CA VAL A 166 -12.62 -7.91 2.85
C VAL A 166 -13.06 -7.50 1.45
N SER A 167 -12.92 -6.22 1.14
CA SER A 167 -13.18 -5.65 -0.17
C SER A 167 -12.23 -6.26 -1.20
N THR A 168 -12.60 -6.20 -2.48
CA THR A 168 -11.69 -6.57 -3.56
C THR A 168 -10.40 -5.76 -3.41
N PRO A 169 -9.21 -6.39 -3.33
CA PRO A 169 -7.96 -5.65 -3.19
C PRO A 169 -7.80 -4.66 -4.33
N ASN A 170 -7.45 -3.41 -4.00
CA ASN A 170 -7.14 -2.40 -4.99
C ASN A 170 -5.82 -2.76 -5.68
N VAL A 171 -5.91 -3.27 -6.90
CA VAL A 171 -4.77 -3.64 -7.74
C VAL A 171 -4.79 -2.77 -9.00
N PRO A 172 -3.63 -2.29 -9.47
CA PRO A 172 -3.61 -1.46 -10.66
C PRO A 172 -3.99 -2.26 -11.89
N LYS A 173 -4.51 -1.54 -12.89
CA LYS A 173 -4.61 -2.09 -14.24
C LYS A 173 -3.19 -2.30 -14.78
N LEU A 174 -2.90 -3.50 -15.27
CA LEU A 174 -1.58 -3.81 -15.82
C LEU A 174 -1.58 -3.77 -17.34
N LYS A 175 -0.56 -3.11 -17.90
CA LYS A 175 -0.34 -3.00 -19.34
C LYS A 175 0.95 -3.69 -19.73
N GLY A 176 0.96 -4.34 -20.90
CA GLY A 176 2.17 -4.95 -21.46
C GLY A 176 2.66 -6.20 -20.72
N VAL A 177 1.80 -6.85 -19.92
CA VAL A 177 2.12 -8.08 -19.17
C VAL A 177 1.36 -9.32 -19.67
N ALA A 178 0.63 -9.19 -20.78
CA ALA A 178 -0.12 -10.30 -21.36
C ALA A 178 0.82 -11.46 -21.71
N GLY A 179 0.45 -12.68 -21.32
CA GLY A 179 1.26 -13.88 -21.55
C GLY A 179 2.41 -14.08 -20.55
N ASN A 180 2.57 -13.21 -19.54
CA ASN A 180 3.53 -13.45 -18.46
C ASN A 180 3.02 -14.59 -17.56
N PRO A 181 3.75 -15.73 -17.44
CA PRO A 181 3.31 -16.87 -16.64
C PRO A 181 3.27 -16.60 -15.13
N GLY A 182 3.93 -15.53 -14.66
CA GLY A 182 3.87 -15.07 -13.27
C GLY A 182 2.65 -14.21 -12.94
N MET A 183 1.83 -13.89 -13.94
CA MET A 183 0.54 -13.19 -13.79
C MET A 183 -0.57 -14.24 -13.80
N ILE A 184 -0.94 -14.75 -12.62
CA ILE A 184 -2.02 -15.72 -12.41
C ILE A 184 -3.29 -14.99 -11.96
#